data_AF-A0A4U8SH56-F1
#
_entry.id   AF-A0A4U8SH56-F1
#
_cell.length_a   1.000
_cell.length_b   1.000
_cell.length_c   1.000
_cell.angle_alpha   90.00
_cell.angle_beta   90.00
_cell.angle_gamma   90.00
#
_symmetry.space_group_name_H-M   'P 1'
#
loop_
_entity.id
_entity.type
_entity.pdbx_description
1 polymer ?
#
loop_
_entity_poly.entity_id
_entity_poly.type
_entity_poly.pdbx_seq_one_letter_code
_entity_poly.pdbx_strand_id
1 'polypeptide(L)'
;MREVLSTKPTKIFFKNRYDKIESIIALEPDISTHLPTFTPRIRALLENKQELFIYEGEGVAPIESCLKKYDFKALCVKDLDRYLQQKSFKGIPYPQRELIEAFVELYELNTSRDFTLCPPYFMKKMAELLGERHDDCK
;
A
#
# COMPACT_ATOMS: atom_id res chain seq x y z
N MET A 1 -0.36 11.74 -7.74
CA MET A 1 -0.37 10.92 -8.98
C MET A 1 0.81 9.98 -8.93
N ARG A 2 0.70 8.77 -9.48
CA ARG A 2 1.72 7.70 -9.39
C ARG A 2 1.94 7.10 -10.77
N GLU A 3 3.20 6.86 -11.14
CA GLU A 3 3.52 6.13 -12.37
C GLU A 3 3.36 4.62 -12.15
N VAL A 4 2.50 4.00 -12.96
CA VAL A 4 2.25 2.56 -12.94
C VAL A 4 2.56 1.96 -14.30
N LEU A 5 3.31 0.87 -14.29
CA LEU A 5 3.64 0.08 -15.47
C LEU A 5 2.85 -1.22 -15.47
N SER A 6 2.32 -1.57 -16.63
CA SER A 6 1.69 -2.87 -16.87
C SER A 6 2.40 -3.58 -18.02
N THR A 7 2.67 -4.87 -17.85
CA THR A 7 3.23 -5.73 -18.91
C THR A 7 2.14 -6.21 -19.90
N LYS A 8 0.87 -5.99 -19.55
CA LYS A 8 -0.29 -6.38 -20.36
C LYS A 8 -1.22 -5.19 -20.61
N PRO A 9 -1.88 -5.12 -21.77
CA PRO A 9 -2.90 -4.11 -22.01
C PRO A 9 -3.99 -4.26 -20.95
N THR A 10 -4.21 -3.20 -20.17
CA THR A 10 -5.07 -3.28 -18.99
C THR A 10 -5.90 -2.02 -18.84
N LYS A 11 -7.23 -2.16 -18.75
CA LYS A 11 -8.10 -1.02 -18.45
C LYS A 11 -8.40 -0.92 -16.97
N ILE A 12 -8.27 0.29 -16.44
CA ILE A 12 -8.57 0.65 -15.07
C ILE A 12 -9.79 1.57 -15.07
N PHE A 13 -10.82 1.15 -14.34
CA PHE A 13 -12.05 1.89 -14.14
C PHE A 13 -12.00 2.56 -12.77
N PHE A 14 -12.04 3.89 -12.76
CA PHE A 14 -12.16 4.66 -11.53
C PHE A 14 -13.64 4.89 -11.26
N LYS A 15 -14.13 4.34 -10.16
CA LYS A 15 -15.51 4.46 -9.73
C LYS A 15 -15.62 5.25 -8.45
N ASN A 16 -16.64 6.09 -8.35
CA ASN A 16 -16.95 6.78 -7.10
C ASN A 16 -17.70 5.87 -6.12
N ARG A 17 -18.06 6.43 -4.94
CA ARG A 17 -18.80 5.71 -3.89
C ARG A 17 -20.16 5.17 -4.33
N TYR A 18 -20.75 5.74 -5.38
CA TYR A 18 -22.05 5.33 -5.94
C TYR A 18 -21.91 4.37 -7.13
N ASP A 19 -20.73 3.80 -7.34
CA ASP A 19 -20.43 2.85 -8.42
C ASP A 19 -20.55 3.45 -9.84
N LYS A 20 -20.61 4.78 -9.95
CA LYS A 20 -20.51 5.49 -11.23
C LYS A 20 -19.04 5.58 -11.65
N ILE A 21 -18.78 5.29 -12.91
CA ILE A 21 -17.45 5.43 -13.52
C ILE A 21 -17.17 6.92 -13.72
N GLU A 22 -16.12 7.43 -13.10
CA GLU A 22 -15.65 8.80 -13.28
C GLU A 22 -14.61 8.90 -14.40
N SER A 23 -13.73 7.91 -14.50
CA SER A 23 -12.74 7.84 -15.57
C SER A 23 -12.33 6.41 -15.87
N ILE A 24 -11.85 6.21 -17.10
CA ILE A 24 -11.29 4.94 -17.57
C ILE A 24 -9.91 5.26 -18.12
N ILE A 25 -8.89 4.58 -17.61
CA ILE A 25 -7.51 4.71 -18.09
C ILE A 25 -7.08 3.37 -18.66
N ALA A 26 -6.69 3.35 -19.93
CA ALA A 26 -6.08 2.19 -20.56
C ALA A 26 -4.56 2.29 -20.40
N LEU A 27 -3.96 1.29 -19.77
CA LEU A 27 -2.53 1.11 -19.71
C LEU A 27 -2.08 0.35 -20.96
N GLU A 28 -1.17 0.95 -21.71
CA GLU A 28 -0.45 0.27 -22.78
C GLU A 28 0.65 -0.61 -22.19
N PRO A 29 0.97 -1.76 -22.82
CA PRO A 29 2.03 -2.64 -22.35
C PRO A 29 3.38 -1.93 -22.36
N ASP A 30 4.15 -2.11 -21.30
CA ASP A 30 5.50 -1.57 -21.11
C ASP A 30 5.61 -0.04 -21.14
N ILE A 31 4.47 0.67 -21.04
CA ILE A 31 4.41 2.12 -20.96
C ILE A 31 3.90 2.52 -19.57
N SER A 32 4.73 3.29 -18.84
CA SER A 32 4.34 3.85 -17.55
C SER A 32 3.30 4.95 -17.75
N THR A 33 2.19 4.86 -17.02
CA THR A 33 1.13 5.87 -17.06
C THR A 33 0.91 6.46 -15.67
N HIS A 34 0.66 7.77 -15.61
CA HIS A 34 0.31 8.45 -14.37
C HIS A 34 -1.14 8.15 -13.99
N LEU A 35 -1.32 7.44 -12.88
CA LEU A 35 -2.62 7.15 -12.30
C LEU A 35 -2.88 8.03 -11.07
N PRO A 36 -4.15 8.39 -10.80
CA PRO A 36 -4.52 9.03 -9.56
C PRO A 36 -4.29 8.07 -8.38
N THR A 37 -3.84 8.63 -7.25
CA THR A 37 -3.59 7.87 -6.03
C THR A 37 -4.89 7.44 -5.37
N PHE A 38 -4.83 6.37 -4.58
CA PHE A 38 -5.96 5.83 -3.85
C PHE A 38 -6.51 6.88 -2.90
N THR A 39 -7.80 7.19 -3.07
CA THR A 39 -8.54 8.03 -2.15
C THR A 39 -9.74 7.26 -1.61
N PRO A 40 -10.19 7.48 -0.37
CA PRO A 40 -11.38 6.82 0.19
C PRO A 40 -12.70 7.19 -0.51
N ARG A 41 -12.63 7.95 -1.61
CA ARG A 41 -13.77 8.38 -2.43
C ARG A 41 -13.81 7.71 -3.80
N ILE A 42 -12.66 7.25 -4.29
CA ILE A 42 -12.52 6.70 -5.65
C ILE A 42 -11.86 5.32 -5.55
N ARG A 43 -12.54 4.32 -6.09
CA ARG A 43 -12.05 2.94 -6.22
C ARG A 43 -11.51 2.73 -7.62
N ALA A 44 -10.30 2.18 -7.73
CA ALA A 44 -9.74 1.75 -9.01
C ALA A 44 -10.01 0.25 -9.17
N LEU A 45 -10.59 -0.14 -10.31
CA LEU A 45 -10.96 -1.52 -10.62
C LEU A 45 -10.36 -1.94 -11.95
N LEU A 46 -9.89 -3.18 -12.04
CA LEU A 46 -9.50 -3.83 -13.28
C LEU A 46 -10.71 -4.41 -14.03
N GLU A 47 -10.52 -4.78 -15.31
CA GLU A 47 -11.54 -5.46 -16.12
C GLU A 47 -12.05 -6.76 -15.48
N ASN A 48 -11.19 -7.46 -14.73
CA ASN A 48 -11.54 -8.66 -13.98
C ASN A 48 -12.25 -8.36 -12.63
N LYS A 49 -12.65 -7.11 -12.37
CA LYS A 49 -13.23 -6.62 -11.10
C LYS A 49 -12.29 -6.66 -9.89
N GLN A 50 -10.99 -6.85 -10.12
CA GLN A 50 -10.01 -6.80 -9.04
C GLN A 50 -9.73 -5.34 -8.64
N GLU A 51 -9.70 -5.06 -7.35
CA GLU A 51 -9.43 -3.72 -6.82
C GLU A 51 -7.93 -3.40 -6.89
N LEU A 52 -7.63 -2.16 -7.29
CA LEU A 52 -6.29 -1.59 -7.31
C LEU A 52 -6.17 -0.52 -6.22
N PHE A 53 -5.07 -0.61 -5.48
CA PHE A 53 -4.69 0.31 -4.43
C PHE A 53 -3.37 0.99 -4.82
N ILE A 54 -3.51 2.19 -5.38
CA ILE A 54 -2.38 2.98 -5.89
C ILE A 54 -1.90 3.91 -4.77
N TYR A 55 -0.80 3.56 -4.13
CA TYR A 55 -0.23 4.40 -3.06
C TYR A 55 0.71 5.49 -3.62
N GLU A 56 0.96 6.51 -2.81
CA GLU A 56 2.02 7.49 -3.08
C GLU A 56 3.40 6.84 -2.97
N GLY A 57 4.43 7.50 -3.52
CA GLY A 57 5.82 7.01 -3.47
C GLY A 57 6.62 7.43 -4.70
N GLU A 58 7.85 6.93 -4.79
CA GLU A 58 8.84 7.25 -5.84
C GLU A 58 9.12 6.04 -6.76
N GLY A 59 9.56 6.30 -7.99
CA GLY A 59 9.84 5.26 -9.00
C GLY A 59 8.61 4.76 -9.76
N VAL A 60 8.79 3.78 -10.64
CA VAL A 60 7.71 3.19 -11.45
C VAL A 60 7.21 1.90 -10.80
N ALA A 61 5.96 1.89 -10.32
CA ALA A 61 5.41 0.72 -9.66
C ALA A 61 4.77 -0.24 -10.68
N PRO A 62 5.05 -1.55 -10.63
CA PRO A 62 4.31 -2.52 -11.42
C PRO A 62 2.88 -2.65 -10.90
N ILE A 63 1.93 -2.87 -11.80
CA ILE A 63 0.50 -3.00 -11.46
C ILE A 63 0.24 -4.12 -10.45
N GLU A 64 1.02 -5.20 -10.47
CA GLU A 64 0.91 -6.34 -9.56
C GLU A 64 1.12 -5.94 -8.10
N SER A 65 2.04 -5.00 -7.85
CA SER A 65 2.29 -4.47 -6.51
C SER A 65 1.15 -3.57 -6.00
N CYS A 66 0.30 -3.08 -6.89
CA CYS A 66 -0.86 -2.26 -6.54
C CYS A 66 -2.13 -3.10 -6.23
N LEU A 67 -2.07 -4.43 -6.33
CA LEU A 67 -3.24 -5.29 -6.07
C LEU A 67 -3.51 -5.49 -4.57
N LYS A 68 -2.49 -5.30 -3.73
CA LYS A 68 -2.59 -5.56 -2.30
C LYS A 68 -3.01 -4.30 -1.54
N LYS A 69 -4.00 -4.48 -0.65
CA LYS A 69 -4.42 -3.43 0.27
C LYS A 69 -3.50 -3.42 1.49
N TYR A 70 -2.75 -2.34 1.67
CA TYR A 70 -1.97 -2.04 2.86
C TYR A 70 -2.71 -0.98 3.67
N ASP A 71 -3.10 -1.34 4.88
CA ASP A 71 -3.74 -0.43 5.85
C ASP A 71 -3.13 -0.65 7.22
N PHE A 72 -2.25 0.28 7.63
CA PHE A 72 -1.52 0.18 8.89
C PHE A 72 -2.14 1.05 10.00
N LYS A 73 -3.37 1.53 9.83
CA LYS A 73 -4.05 2.36 10.83
C LYS A 73 -4.11 1.68 12.20
N ALA A 74 -4.39 0.38 12.22
CA ALA A 74 -4.53 -0.42 13.44
C ALA A 74 -3.23 -1.11 13.88
N LEU A 75 -2.10 -0.86 13.20
CA LEU A 75 -0.83 -1.51 13.52
C LEU A 75 -0.27 -0.98 14.85
N CYS A 76 -0.04 -1.90 15.78
CA CYS A 76 0.59 -1.62 17.06
C CYS A 76 2.11 -1.67 16.92
N VAL A 77 2.77 -0.52 17.06
CA VAL A 77 4.23 -0.42 16.88
C VAL A 77 5.00 -1.20 17.96
N LYS A 78 4.44 -1.33 19.17
CA LYS A 78 5.05 -2.15 20.23
C LYS A 78 5.10 -3.63 19.89
N ASP A 79 4.04 -4.14 19.26
CA ASP A 79 3.99 -5.54 18.81
C ASP A 79 4.90 -5.75 17.60
N LEU A 80 4.99 -4.76 16.70
CA LEU A 80 5.95 -4.76 15.58
C LEU A 80 7.40 -4.78 16.10
N ASP A 81 7.77 -3.88 17.01
CA ASP A 81 9.12 -3.82 17.60
C ASP A 81 9.47 -5.13 18.31
N ARG A 82 8.54 -5.67 19.09
CA ARG A 82 8.69 -6.99 19.72
C ARG A 82 8.93 -8.09 18.69
N TYR A 83 8.17 -8.11 17.59
CA TYR A 83 8.38 -9.07 16.52
C TYR A 83 9.75 -8.89 15.85
N LEU A 84 10.18 -7.67 15.59
CA LEU A 84 11.47 -7.39 14.96
C LEU A 84 12.65 -7.85 15.83
N GLN A 85 12.55 -7.68 17.15
CA GLN A 85 13.56 -8.13 18.11
C GLN A 85 13.56 -9.66 18.33
N GLN A 86 12.39 -10.27 18.49
CA GLN A 86 12.25 -11.69 18.86
C GLN A 86 12.11 -12.62 17.66
N LYS A 87 11.83 -12.07 16.47
CA LYS A 87 11.45 -12.81 15.24
C LYS A 87 10.38 -13.87 15.50
N SER A 88 9.43 -13.56 16.39
CA SER A 88 8.42 -14.50 16.87
C SER A 88 7.09 -13.80 17.14
N PHE A 89 5.99 -14.45 16.77
CA PHE A 89 4.63 -13.99 17.09
C PHE A 89 4.14 -14.40 18.49
N LYS A 90 5.02 -14.94 19.34
CA LYS A 90 4.66 -15.39 20.68
C LYS A 90 4.19 -14.20 21.51
N GLY A 91 2.91 -14.22 21.91
CA GLY A 91 2.28 -13.15 22.68
C GLY A 91 1.76 -11.96 21.86
N ILE A 92 1.77 -12.05 20.53
CA ILE A 92 1.18 -11.05 19.62
C ILE A 92 -0.24 -11.51 19.22
N PRO A 93 -1.26 -10.64 19.35
CA PRO A 93 -2.63 -10.95 18.93
C PRO A 93 -2.72 -11.28 17.44
N TYR A 94 -3.58 -12.23 17.06
CA TYR A 94 -3.73 -12.67 15.66
C TYR A 94 -3.96 -11.51 14.67
N PRO A 95 -4.83 -10.51 14.93
CA PRO A 95 -5.03 -9.39 14.01
C PRO A 95 -3.77 -8.54 13.77
N GLN A 96 -2.85 -8.50 14.73
CA GLN A 96 -1.59 -7.77 14.59
C GLN A 96 -0.57 -8.54 13.76
N ARG A 97 -0.64 -9.87 13.73
CA ARG A 97 0.32 -10.70 12.97
C ARG A 97 0.22 -10.39 11.48
N GLU A 98 -0.99 -10.39 10.93
CA GLU A 98 -1.21 -10.07 9.51
C GLU A 98 -0.73 -8.66 9.16
N LEU A 99 -0.98 -7.68 10.04
CA LEU A 99 -0.54 -6.30 9.85
C LEU A 99 0.99 -6.17 9.92
N ILE A 100 1.64 -6.89 10.84
CA ILE A 100 3.10 -6.92 10.99
C ILE A 100 3.74 -7.58 9.77
N GLU A 101 3.23 -8.73 9.32
CA GLU A 101 3.71 -9.40 8.11
C GLU A 101 3.57 -8.49 6.89
N ALA A 102 2.41 -7.85 6.71
CA ALA A 102 2.20 -6.90 5.63
C ALA A 102 3.12 -5.68 5.71
N PHE A 103 3.45 -5.22 6.92
CA PHE A 103 4.36 -4.09 7.13
C PHE A 103 5.80 -4.46 6.78
N VAL A 104 6.27 -5.62 7.23
CA VAL A 104 7.62 -6.14 6.93
C VAL A 104 7.77 -6.41 5.44
N GLU A 105 6.79 -7.05 4.81
CA GLU A 105 6.79 -7.30 3.36
C GLU A 105 6.90 -5.99 2.57
N LEU A 106 6.13 -4.96 2.97
CA LEU A 106 6.19 -3.66 2.31
C LEU A 106 7.54 -2.97 2.52
N TYR A 107 8.11 -3.07 3.72
CA TYR A 107 9.43 -2.52 4.02
C TYR A 107 10.51 -3.19 3.17
N GLU A 108 10.48 -4.51 3.06
CA GLU A 108 11.38 -5.28 2.21
C GLU A 108 11.19 -4.94 0.73
N LEU A 109 9.95 -4.75 0.28
CA LEU A 109 9.62 -4.32 -1.08
C LEU A 109 10.23 -2.95 -1.39
N ASN A 110 10.05 -1.99 -0.50
CA ASN A 110 10.58 -0.62 -0.62
C ASN A 110 12.11 -0.57 -0.55
N THR A 111 12.74 -1.54 0.11
CA THR A 111 14.21 -1.62 0.23
C THR A 111 14.84 -2.37 -0.94
N SER A 112 14.13 -3.34 -1.51
CA SER A 112 14.67 -4.27 -2.51
C SER A 112 14.41 -3.86 -3.96
N ARG A 113 13.51 -2.89 -4.21
CA ARG A 113 13.11 -2.47 -5.56
C ARG A 113 13.38 -0.98 -5.78
N ASP A 114 13.50 -0.58 -7.04
CA ASP A 114 13.68 0.82 -7.46
C ASP A 114 12.40 1.68 -7.33
N PHE A 115 11.42 1.24 -6.56
CA PHE A 115 10.21 1.98 -6.29
C PHE A 115 9.81 1.86 -4.83
N THR A 116 9.16 2.91 -4.32
CA THR A 116 8.61 2.94 -2.97
C THR A 116 7.10 3.04 -3.00
N LEU A 117 6.46 2.41 -2.03
CA LEU A 117 5.04 2.50 -1.76
C LEU A 117 4.86 3.08 -0.35
N CYS A 118 4.11 4.17 -0.28
CA CYS A 118 3.78 4.90 0.94
C CYS A 118 2.27 4.83 1.18
N PRO A 119 1.75 3.67 1.63
CA PRO A 119 0.37 3.56 2.06
C PRO A 119 0.10 4.38 3.32
N PRO A 120 -1.18 4.67 3.61
CA PRO A 120 -1.55 5.50 4.74
C PRO A 120 -1.01 4.92 6.06
N TYR A 121 -0.54 5.81 6.94
CA TYR A 121 0.08 5.51 8.24
C TYR A 121 1.43 4.77 8.18
N PHE A 122 1.94 4.34 7.03
CA PHE A 122 3.23 3.64 6.94
C PHE A 122 4.39 4.49 7.46
N MET A 123 4.57 5.70 6.92
CA MET A 123 5.61 6.63 7.36
C MET A 123 5.49 7.00 8.83
N LYS A 124 4.24 7.20 9.31
CA LYS A 124 3.99 7.49 10.73
C LYS A 124 4.44 6.33 11.62
N LYS A 125 4.10 5.09 11.25
CA LYS A 125 4.48 3.89 12.01
C LYS A 125 5.99 3.63 11.95
N MET A 126 6.64 3.96 10.83
CA MET A 126 8.09 3.88 10.70
C MET A 126 8.80 4.90 11.59
N ALA A 127 8.32 6.16 11.65
CA ALA A 127 8.84 7.18 12.56
C ALA A 127 8.63 6.80 14.04
N GLU A 128 7.44 6.30 14.39
CA GLU A 128 7.14 5.75 15.73
C GLU A 128 8.11 4.61 16.10
N LEU A 129 8.47 3.74 15.15
CA LEU A 129 9.40 2.63 15.36
C LEU A 129 10.86 3.11 15.55
N LEU A 130 11.28 4.13 14.80
CA LEU A 130 12.62 4.73 14.92
C LEU A 130 12.80 5.59 16.17
N GLY A 131 11.74 5.75 16.98
CA GLY A 131 11.79 6.53 18.22
C GLY A 131 11.66 8.03 18.00
N GLU A 132 11.23 8.48 16.81
CA GLU A 132 10.78 9.85 16.58
C GLU A 132 9.44 10.04 17.30
N ARG A 133 9.53 10.41 18.59
CA ARG A 133 8.39 10.62 19.46
C ARG A 133 7.45 11.67 18.87
N HIS A 134 6.22 11.29 18.61
CA HIS A 134 5.09 12.13 19.00
C HIS A 134 4.44 11.45 20.20
N ASP A 135 4.70 12.03 21.38
CA ASP A 135 4.01 11.77 22.63
C ASP A 135 2.50 11.96 22.45
N ASP A 136 1.77 10.92 22.04
CA ASP A 136 0.31 10.88 22.16
C ASP A 136 -0.15 9.44 22.42
N CYS A 137 0.20 8.94 23.59
CA CYS A 137 -0.58 7.93 24.29
C CYS A 137 -1.32 8.62 25.44
N LYS A 138 -2.57 9.02 25.22
CA LYS A 138 -3.59 9.17 26.26
C LYS A 138 -4.92 8.64 25.74
#